data_AF-A0AA41VGQ1-F1
#
_entry.id   AF-A0AA41VGQ1-F1
#
_cell.length_a   1.000
_cell.length_b   1.000
_cell.length_c   1.000
_cell.angle_alpha   90.00
_cell.angle_beta   90.00
_cell.angle_gamma   90.00
#
_symmetry.space_group_name_H-M   'P 1'
#
loop_
_entity.id
_entity.type
_entity.pdbx_description
1 polymer ?
#
loop_
_entity_poly.entity_id
_entity_poly.type
_entity_poly.pdbx_seq_one_letter_code
_entity_poly.pdbx_strand_id
1 'polypeptide(L)'
;MSAQHPQQQPVEVDTNNNNNIAAVTCSLTSSFGLVPPEAIPAIVDCILTSSTSSISTLSLFNSLLNSFSLFTKGIAEKEEGVDSSQYSYIRSFVAALCHLVKKSGNANVLQTFIWRGFLPVLKILNENDHELLNSITELLCGVVIESNSWTVIEMTLVPSCFMSIRLSTTMLENDESVGNQRNSNSSFKESNGKFSQSDVPTEHMPALPVSLSNAIACHVLTSLLSASLRSDQPKMASIVEPMVENGFYAENFAIKLHSDLCDMTVQMLSQTPEQRSSAIRFLLPSIFMAFTCSVKISEHRQKPADSRVHFFAKIWKCCRKMFSLGPLGRKDAYNVLSLYLSHAKGFEIDVVVNGINEFDIRAEKEFWDEIKQGLVDKEGFVRKQSLHILKTAVQQSDGSQCCTIVSEATLNESSANATTRRGQWAEKEAKSLGVGQICKPDDTCLSGQQRWEAFILLYEMLEEYGTHLVEAAWNHQISLLLTFTSEIDSSTNPDNEVHQMQLKTVEGTFRWLTVLWERGLCHENPQ
;
A
#
# COMPACT_ATOMS: atom_id res chain seq x y z
N MET A 1 -0.07 -51.36 73.50
CA MET A 1 -0.26 -51.52 72.04
C MET A 1 -1.28 -50.49 71.61
N SER A 2 -0.83 -49.30 71.20
CA SER A 2 -1.67 -48.24 70.65
C SER A 2 -1.38 -48.14 69.16
N ALA A 3 -2.39 -48.40 68.34
CA ALA A 3 -2.30 -48.24 66.90
C ALA A 3 -2.71 -46.82 66.52
N GLN A 4 -1.79 -46.04 65.96
CA GLN A 4 -2.08 -44.77 65.31
C GLN A 4 -2.16 -44.99 63.79
N HIS A 5 -3.27 -44.52 63.22
CA HIS A 5 -3.48 -44.29 61.80
C HIS A 5 -2.39 -43.37 61.22
N PRO A 6 -1.92 -43.60 59.98
CA PRO A 6 -1.16 -42.60 59.24
C PRO A 6 -2.12 -41.58 58.60
N GLN A 7 -1.98 -40.31 58.96
CA GLN A 7 -2.59 -39.19 58.24
C GLN A 7 -1.96 -39.06 56.86
N GLN A 8 -2.79 -39.06 55.82
CA GLN A 8 -2.44 -38.53 54.50
C GLN A 8 -2.31 -37.01 54.61
N GLN A 9 -1.15 -36.46 54.27
CA GLN A 9 -0.98 -35.02 54.01
C GLN A 9 -1.64 -34.67 52.66
N PRO A 10 -2.37 -33.54 52.57
CA PRO A 10 -2.97 -33.11 51.32
C PRO A 10 -1.95 -32.40 50.42
N VAL A 11 -2.20 -32.52 49.12
CA VAL A 11 -1.55 -31.83 48.01
C VAL A 11 -1.83 -30.32 48.13
N GLU A 12 -0.92 -29.56 48.75
CA GLU A 12 -1.03 -28.08 48.93
C GLU A 12 -0.16 -27.27 47.94
N VAL A 13 0.57 -27.92 47.03
CA VAL A 13 1.58 -27.25 46.20
C VAL A 13 0.98 -26.54 44.98
N ASP A 14 -0.11 -27.06 44.39
CA ASP A 14 -0.69 -26.50 43.15
C ASP A 14 -1.61 -25.28 43.38
N THR A 15 -2.32 -25.23 44.50
CA THR A 15 -3.25 -24.13 44.83
C THR A 15 -2.52 -22.84 45.20
N ASN A 16 -1.39 -22.94 45.90
CA ASN A 16 -0.62 -21.77 46.33
C ASN A 16 0.09 -21.09 45.15
N ASN A 17 0.55 -21.88 44.17
CA ASN A 17 1.21 -21.36 42.96
C ASN A 17 0.22 -20.61 42.04
N ASN A 18 -0.99 -21.15 41.85
CA ASN A 18 -2.03 -20.49 41.06
C ASN A 18 -2.51 -19.17 41.69
N ASN A 19 -2.63 -19.10 43.03
CA ASN A 19 -2.98 -17.87 43.73
C ASN A 19 -1.88 -16.80 43.59
N ASN A 20 -0.61 -17.20 43.63
CA ASN A 20 0.52 -16.29 43.41
C ASN A 20 0.56 -15.74 41.98
N ILE A 21 0.34 -16.59 40.96
CA ILE A 21 0.29 -16.16 39.55
C ILE A 21 -0.87 -15.18 39.32
N ALA A 22 -2.04 -15.44 39.90
CA ALA A 22 -3.19 -14.55 39.81
C ALA A 22 -2.91 -13.18 40.46
N ALA A 23 -2.31 -13.16 41.65
CA ALA A 23 -1.95 -11.92 42.34
C ALA A 23 -0.91 -11.09 41.54
N VAL A 24 0.12 -11.74 41.00
CA VAL A 24 1.12 -11.10 40.13
C VAL A 24 0.48 -10.57 38.85
N THR A 25 -0.42 -11.34 38.23
CA THR A 25 -1.14 -10.92 37.03
C THR A 25 -2.00 -9.69 37.34
N CYS A 26 -2.79 -9.71 38.42
CA CYS A 26 -3.60 -8.56 38.83
C CYS A 26 -2.75 -7.31 39.05
N SER A 27 -1.63 -7.44 39.79
CA SER A 27 -0.70 -6.34 40.04
C SER A 27 -0.14 -5.78 38.73
N LEU A 28 0.31 -6.64 37.82
CA LEU A 28 0.83 -6.25 36.52
C LEU A 28 -0.24 -5.57 35.65
N THR A 29 -1.44 -6.14 35.58
CA THR A 29 -2.55 -5.53 34.83
C THR A 29 -3.01 -4.21 35.43
N SER A 30 -2.84 -4.00 36.74
CA SER A 30 -3.16 -2.72 37.39
C SER A 30 -2.13 -1.63 37.12
N SER A 31 -0.89 -2.01 36.77
CA SER A 31 0.16 -1.06 36.38
C SER A 31 0.09 -0.68 34.90
N PHE A 32 -0.56 -1.50 34.06
CA PHE A 32 -0.82 -1.14 32.67
C PHE A 32 -1.65 0.16 32.62
N GLY A 33 -1.18 1.13 31.84
CA GLY A 33 -1.73 2.50 31.78
C GLY A 33 -1.08 3.49 32.75
N LEU A 34 -0.35 3.04 33.79
CA LEU A 34 0.45 3.90 34.67
C LEU A 34 1.91 4.03 34.21
N VAL A 35 2.38 3.07 33.42
CA VAL A 35 3.75 3.03 32.90
C VAL A 35 3.74 3.06 31.36
N PRO A 36 4.79 3.64 30.74
CA PRO A 36 4.92 3.63 29.28
C PRO A 36 5.02 2.18 28.77
N PRO A 37 4.38 1.84 27.63
CA PRO A 37 4.42 0.49 27.05
C PRO A 37 5.83 -0.06 26.83
N GLU A 38 6.80 0.82 26.58
CA GLU A 38 8.21 0.48 26.36
C GLU A 38 8.90 -0.09 27.61
N ALA A 39 8.40 0.22 28.81
CA ALA A 39 8.92 -0.30 30.08
C ALA A 39 8.37 -1.69 30.42
N ILE A 40 7.27 -2.11 29.78
CA ILE A 40 6.56 -3.36 30.11
C ILE A 40 7.44 -4.61 29.96
N PRO A 41 8.22 -4.80 28.88
CA PRO A 41 9.11 -5.96 28.76
C PRO A 41 10.10 -6.10 29.92
N ALA A 42 10.68 -4.99 30.39
CA ALA A 42 11.63 -4.97 31.50
C ALA A 42 10.94 -5.36 32.83
N ILE A 43 9.73 -4.86 33.07
CA ILE A 43 8.94 -5.21 34.25
C ILE A 43 8.61 -6.71 34.24
N VAL A 44 8.19 -7.25 33.10
CA VAL A 44 7.92 -8.69 32.93
C VAL A 44 9.18 -9.52 33.20
N ASP A 45 10.35 -9.06 32.74
CA ASP A 45 11.63 -9.73 32.99
C ASP A 45 12.05 -9.72 34.45
N CYS A 46 11.85 -8.60 35.15
CA CYS A 46 12.07 -8.53 36.59
C CYS A 46 11.18 -9.53 37.35
N ILE A 47 9.91 -9.68 36.95
CA ILE A 47 8.99 -10.65 37.56
C ILE A 47 9.46 -12.09 37.31
N LEU A 48 9.84 -12.42 36.07
CA LEU A 48 10.29 -13.77 35.71
C LEU A 48 11.63 -14.16 36.37
N THR A 49 12.48 -13.18 36.67
CA THR A 49 13.81 -13.40 37.29
C THR A 49 13.75 -13.36 38.82
N SER A 50 12.67 -12.86 39.42
CA SER A 50 12.54 -12.74 40.87
C SER A 50 12.43 -14.12 41.52
N SER A 51 13.46 -14.49 42.29
CA SER A 51 13.58 -15.79 42.99
C SER A 51 12.47 -16.10 44.00
N THR A 52 11.63 -15.11 44.33
CA THR A 52 10.50 -15.22 45.26
C THR A 52 9.25 -15.84 44.64
N SER A 53 9.19 -15.94 43.31
CA SER A 53 8.04 -16.44 42.57
C SER A 53 8.49 -17.41 41.48
N SER A 54 8.30 -18.71 41.67
CA SER A 54 8.58 -19.76 40.67
C SER A 54 7.56 -19.74 39.53
N ILE A 55 7.42 -18.60 38.86
CA ILE A 55 6.43 -18.38 37.80
C ILE A 55 7.05 -18.75 36.46
N SER A 56 6.44 -19.70 35.77
CA SER A 56 6.85 -20.04 34.41
C SER A 56 6.36 -18.98 33.41
N THR A 57 7.11 -18.76 32.33
CA THR A 57 6.71 -17.87 31.23
C THR A 57 5.34 -18.25 30.67
N LEU A 58 5.07 -19.54 30.51
CA LEU A 58 3.81 -20.05 29.96
C LEU A 58 2.63 -19.82 30.91
N SER A 59 2.81 -19.99 32.22
CA SER A 59 1.75 -19.74 33.20
C SER A 59 1.41 -18.25 33.30
N LEU A 60 2.41 -17.37 33.26
CA LEU A 60 2.19 -15.92 33.23
C LEU A 60 1.49 -15.49 31.93
N PHE A 61 1.91 -16.05 30.79
CA PHE A 61 1.27 -15.81 29.50
C PHE A 61 -0.21 -16.19 29.51
N ASN A 62 -0.54 -17.41 29.94
CA ASN A 62 -1.94 -17.88 29.98
C ASN A 62 -2.80 -17.02 30.91
N SER A 63 -2.26 -16.64 32.08
CA SER A 63 -2.95 -15.79 33.04
C SER A 63 -3.21 -14.38 32.47
N LEU A 64 -2.21 -13.75 31.85
CA LEU A 64 -2.36 -12.44 31.20
C LEU A 64 -3.30 -12.50 30.00
N LEU A 65 -3.24 -13.55 29.18
CA LEU A 65 -4.12 -13.72 28.03
C LEU A 65 -5.57 -13.88 28.47
N ASN A 66 -5.83 -14.61 29.56
CA ASN A 66 -7.15 -14.70 30.16
C ASN A 66 -7.66 -13.32 30.61
N SER A 67 -6.85 -12.57 31.37
CA SER A 67 -7.21 -11.20 31.79
C SER A 67 -7.47 -10.28 30.60
N PHE A 68 -6.67 -10.39 29.54
CA PHE A 68 -6.84 -9.59 28.33
C PHE A 68 -8.11 -9.95 27.56
N SER A 69 -8.43 -11.24 27.46
CA SER A 69 -9.66 -11.72 26.82
C SER A 69 -10.91 -11.23 27.56
N LEU A 70 -10.87 -11.18 28.90
CA LEU A 70 -11.94 -10.61 29.72
C LEU A 70 -12.08 -9.10 29.50
N PHE A 71 -10.95 -8.38 29.44
CA PHE A 71 -10.93 -6.95 29.18
C PHE A 71 -11.51 -6.60 27.80
N THR A 72 -11.04 -7.26 26.74
CA THR A 72 -11.53 -7.03 25.36
C THR A 72 -13.00 -7.38 25.19
N LYS A 73 -13.48 -8.44 25.85
CA LYS A 73 -14.92 -8.77 25.89
C LYS A 73 -15.73 -7.68 26.60
N GLY A 74 -15.21 -7.14 27.71
CA GLY A 74 -15.85 -6.04 28.44
C GLY A 74 -15.92 -4.73 27.65
N ILE A 75 -14.98 -4.48 26.72
CA ILE A 75 -15.08 -3.37 25.76
C ILE A 75 -16.14 -3.66 24.71
N ALA A 76 -16.13 -4.86 24.11
CA ALA A 76 -17.05 -5.21 23.04
C ALA A 76 -18.54 -5.15 23.47
N GLU A 77 -18.82 -5.29 24.77
CA GLU A 77 -20.16 -5.18 25.36
C GLU A 77 -20.57 -3.73 25.69
N LYS A 78 -19.65 -2.77 25.66
CA LYS A 78 -19.94 -1.34 25.87
C LYS A 78 -20.19 -0.68 24.52
N GLU A 79 -21.30 0.06 24.40
CA GLU A 79 -21.61 0.86 23.20
C GLU A 79 -20.72 2.10 23.07
N GLU A 80 -20.12 2.57 24.17
CA GLU A 80 -19.12 3.63 24.14
C GLU A 80 -17.80 3.07 23.61
N GLY A 81 -17.30 3.65 22.52
CA GLY A 81 -16.04 3.27 21.89
C GLY A 81 -14.84 3.37 22.82
N VAL A 82 -13.69 2.93 22.32
CA VAL A 82 -12.45 2.85 23.10
C VAL A 82 -11.91 4.26 23.40
N ASP A 83 -11.69 4.58 24.68
CA ASP A 83 -11.11 5.86 25.09
C ASP A 83 -9.56 5.85 25.04
N SER A 84 -8.92 7.02 25.19
CA SER A 84 -7.46 7.15 25.13
C SER A 84 -6.72 6.41 26.26
N SER A 85 -7.36 6.21 27.41
CA SER A 85 -6.79 5.43 28.52
C SER A 85 -6.84 3.92 28.22
N GLN A 86 -7.86 3.46 27.49
CA GLN A 86 -7.98 2.10 27.03
C GLN A 86 -6.96 1.79 25.92
N TYR A 87 -6.55 2.77 25.09
CA TYR A 87 -5.50 2.57 24.09
C TYR A 87 -4.13 2.24 24.68
N SER A 88 -3.69 3.02 25.69
CA SER A 88 -2.42 2.74 26.36
C SER A 88 -2.46 1.39 27.09
N TYR A 89 -3.63 1.02 27.60
CA TYR A 89 -3.88 -0.25 28.24
C TYR A 89 -3.80 -1.45 27.27
N ILE A 90 -4.48 -1.37 26.12
CA ILE A 90 -4.40 -2.38 25.05
C ILE A 90 -2.94 -2.54 24.58
N ARG A 91 -2.26 -1.42 24.32
CA ARG A 91 -0.87 -1.43 23.87
C ARG A 91 0.05 -2.10 24.90
N SER A 92 -0.13 -1.83 26.18
CA SER A 92 0.63 -2.46 27.28
C SER A 92 0.39 -3.97 27.36
N PHE A 93 -0.87 -4.41 27.22
CA PHE A 93 -1.21 -5.83 27.17
C PHE A 93 -0.57 -6.55 25.99
N VAL A 94 -0.71 -5.98 24.78
CA VAL A 94 -0.10 -6.56 23.58
C VAL A 94 1.42 -6.61 23.71
N ALA A 95 2.06 -5.55 24.23
CA ALA A 95 3.50 -5.54 24.47
C ALA A 95 3.95 -6.64 25.44
N ALA A 96 3.24 -6.81 26.57
CA ALA A 96 3.53 -7.89 27.53
C ALA A 96 3.38 -9.28 26.90
N LEU A 97 2.28 -9.52 26.19
CA LEU A 97 2.00 -10.81 25.56
C LEU A 97 3.00 -11.10 24.43
N CYS A 98 3.31 -10.13 23.57
CA CYS A 98 4.33 -10.27 22.53
C CYS A 98 5.71 -10.61 23.12
N HIS A 99 6.10 -9.95 24.21
CA HIS A 99 7.36 -10.24 24.90
C HIS A 99 7.40 -11.68 25.47
N LEU A 100 6.29 -12.14 26.06
CA LEU A 100 6.18 -13.51 26.57
C LEU A 100 6.17 -14.56 25.45
N VAL A 101 5.49 -14.29 24.34
CA VAL A 101 5.51 -15.14 23.14
C VAL A 101 6.95 -15.26 22.63
N LYS A 102 7.64 -14.13 22.46
CA LYS A 102 9.05 -14.08 22.06
C LYS A 102 9.94 -14.91 22.99
N LYS A 103 9.79 -14.77 24.30
CA LYS A 103 10.55 -15.55 25.29
C LYS A 103 10.23 -17.05 25.27
N SER A 104 8.99 -17.43 24.96
CA SER A 104 8.59 -18.82 24.91
C SER A 104 9.22 -19.60 23.74
N GLY A 105 9.47 -18.92 22.60
CA GLY A 105 9.93 -19.53 21.36
C GLY A 105 8.97 -20.59 20.79
N ASN A 106 7.74 -20.69 21.29
CA ASN A 106 6.82 -21.78 20.96
C ASN A 106 5.71 -21.33 20.00
N ALA A 107 5.66 -21.98 18.83
CA ALA A 107 4.66 -21.73 17.79
C ALA A 107 3.21 -21.84 18.31
N ASN A 108 2.92 -22.77 19.22
CA ASN A 108 1.59 -22.94 19.80
C ASN A 108 1.18 -21.75 20.68
N VAL A 109 2.15 -21.11 21.35
CA VAL A 109 1.90 -19.91 22.17
C VAL A 109 1.56 -18.72 21.28
N LEU A 110 2.28 -18.54 20.16
CA LEU A 110 1.95 -17.53 19.17
C LEU A 110 0.57 -17.77 18.55
N GLN A 111 0.27 -19.00 18.14
CA GLN A 111 -1.05 -19.37 17.61
C GLN A 111 -2.17 -19.05 18.62
N THR A 112 -1.98 -19.42 19.89
CA THR A 112 -2.95 -19.14 20.96
C THR A 112 -3.14 -17.64 21.14
N PHE A 113 -2.05 -16.86 21.11
CA PHE A 113 -2.11 -15.40 21.18
C PHE A 113 -2.87 -14.79 20.01
N ILE A 114 -2.64 -15.25 18.78
CA ILE A 114 -3.34 -14.77 17.59
C ILE A 114 -4.86 -14.95 17.74
N TRP A 115 -5.30 -16.14 18.14
CA TRP A 115 -6.72 -16.47 18.23
C TRP A 115 -7.43 -15.84 19.42
N ARG A 116 -6.82 -15.86 20.61
CA ARG A 116 -7.48 -15.45 21.87
C ARG A 116 -7.13 -14.02 22.30
N GLY A 117 -6.13 -13.41 21.69
CA GLY A 117 -5.68 -12.05 22.02
C GLY A 117 -5.77 -11.12 20.81
N PHE A 118 -4.96 -11.36 19.78
CA PHE A 118 -4.77 -10.40 18.69
C PHE A 118 -6.03 -10.18 17.84
N LEU A 119 -6.64 -11.25 17.32
CA LEU A 119 -7.86 -11.14 16.50
C LEU A 119 -9.04 -10.49 17.25
N PRO A 120 -9.34 -10.85 18.51
CA PRO A 120 -10.35 -10.15 19.32
C PRO A 120 -10.09 -8.65 19.46
N VAL A 121 -8.83 -8.23 19.65
CA VAL A 121 -8.48 -6.80 19.72
C VAL A 121 -8.76 -6.11 18.40
N LEU A 122 -8.35 -6.69 17.27
CA LEU A 122 -8.60 -6.10 15.96
C LEU A 122 -10.09 -5.89 15.68
N LYS A 123 -10.98 -6.70 16.28
CA LYS A 123 -12.43 -6.57 16.14
C LYS A 123 -13.01 -5.35 16.87
N ILE A 124 -12.41 -4.94 17.99
CA ILE A 124 -12.91 -3.82 18.82
C ILE A 124 -12.33 -2.46 18.42
N LEU A 125 -11.31 -2.43 17.56
CA LEU A 125 -10.67 -1.19 17.11
C LEU A 125 -11.54 -0.45 16.09
N ASN A 126 -11.51 0.88 16.15
CA ASN A 126 -12.09 1.71 15.09
C ASN A 126 -11.15 1.73 13.88
N GLU A 127 -11.71 1.79 12.67
CA GLU A 127 -10.94 1.91 11.43
C GLU A 127 -10.05 3.15 11.38
N ASN A 128 -10.41 4.19 12.15
CA ASN A 128 -9.67 5.46 12.22
C ASN A 128 -8.51 5.45 13.23
N ASP A 129 -8.39 4.41 14.07
CA ASP A 129 -7.36 4.31 15.12
C ASP A 129 -6.01 3.83 14.56
N HIS A 130 -5.50 4.54 13.54
CA HIS A 130 -4.32 4.13 12.79
C HIS A 130 -3.06 4.01 13.67
N GLU A 131 -2.90 4.87 14.69
CA GLU A 131 -1.73 4.83 15.56
C GLU A 131 -1.70 3.56 16.42
N LEU A 132 -2.82 3.22 17.07
CA LEU A 132 -2.91 2.02 17.89
C LEU A 132 -2.78 0.77 17.03
N LEU A 133 -3.50 0.72 15.90
CA LEU A 133 -3.44 -0.40 14.97
C LEU A 133 -2.01 -0.64 14.46
N ASN A 134 -1.32 0.43 14.05
CA ASN A 134 0.06 0.35 13.60
C ASN A 134 0.97 -0.17 14.73
N SER A 135 0.83 0.40 15.94
CA SER A 135 1.67 0.02 17.07
C SER A 135 1.51 -1.44 17.48
N ILE A 136 0.28 -1.96 17.59
CA ILE A 136 0.07 -3.38 17.96
C ILE A 136 0.50 -4.34 16.84
N THR A 137 0.35 -3.92 15.58
CA THR A 137 0.75 -4.73 14.43
C THR A 137 2.28 -4.80 14.32
N GLU A 138 2.98 -3.69 14.57
CA GLU A 138 4.44 -3.65 14.65
C GLU A 138 4.99 -4.54 15.77
N LEU A 139 4.35 -4.55 16.95
CA LEU A 139 4.71 -5.46 18.04
C LEU A 139 4.59 -6.93 17.62
N LEU A 140 3.51 -7.31 16.94
CA LEU A 140 3.34 -8.67 16.42
C LEU A 140 4.38 -8.99 15.35
N CYS A 141 4.59 -8.11 14.36
CA CYS A 141 5.60 -8.28 13.32
C CYS A 141 7.00 -8.47 13.91
N GLY A 142 7.35 -7.70 14.95
CA GLY A 142 8.62 -7.85 15.66
C GLY A 142 8.81 -9.26 16.23
N VAL A 143 7.78 -9.80 16.88
CA VAL A 143 7.80 -11.19 17.38
C VAL A 143 7.98 -12.19 16.25
N VAL A 144 7.26 -12.02 15.14
CA VAL A 144 7.32 -12.95 13.99
C VAL A 144 8.71 -12.94 13.34
N ILE A 145 9.30 -11.76 13.13
CA ILE A 145 10.65 -11.60 12.57
C ILE A 145 11.68 -12.28 13.47
N GLU A 146 11.62 -12.04 14.79
CA GLU A 146 12.62 -12.56 15.72
C GLU A 146 12.48 -14.06 15.99
N SER A 147 11.25 -14.59 15.95
CA SER A 147 10.97 -16.02 16.16
C SER A 147 10.91 -16.83 14.86
N ASN A 148 11.14 -16.20 13.70
CA ASN A 148 11.00 -16.78 12.36
C ASN A 148 9.69 -17.58 12.15
N SER A 149 8.59 -17.12 12.75
CA SER A 149 7.32 -17.87 12.83
C SER A 149 6.34 -17.56 11.69
N TRP A 150 6.84 -17.27 10.50
CA TRP A 150 6.03 -16.89 9.32
C TRP A 150 4.98 -17.95 8.95
N THR A 151 5.32 -19.24 9.05
CA THR A 151 4.41 -20.36 8.79
C THR A 151 3.19 -20.36 9.72
N VAL A 152 3.36 -19.94 10.98
CA VAL A 152 2.24 -19.84 11.94
C VAL A 152 1.29 -18.73 11.50
N ILE A 153 1.84 -17.57 11.10
CA ILE A 153 1.06 -16.42 10.62
C ILE A 153 0.30 -16.76 9.34
N GLU A 154 0.95 -17.45 8.42
CA GLU A 154 0.37 -17.93 7.16
C GLU A 154 -0.83 -18.86 7.38
N MET A 155 -0.80 -19.68 8.42
CA MET A 155 -1.85 -20.67 8.71
C MET A 155 -2.96 -20.14 9.63
N THR A 156 -2.80 -18.94 10.22
CA THR A 156 -3.72 -18.43 11.26
C THR A 156 -4.29 -17.05 10.95
N LEU A 157 -3.44 -16.02 10.99
CA LEU A 157 -3.84 -14.63 10.83
C LEU A 157 -4.19 -14.28 9.38
N VAL A 158 -3.36 -14.70 8.43
CA VAL A 158 -3.53 -14.40 7.00
C VAL A 158 -4.88 -14.91 6.45
N PRO A 159 -5.28 -16.18 6.68
CA PRO A 159 -6.57 -16.68 6.22
C PRO A 159 -7.75 -15.91 6.84
N SER A 160 -7.63 -15.52 8.11
CA SER A 160 -8.68 -14.77 8.82
C SER A 160 -8.90 -13.37 8.21
N CYS A 161 -7.82 -12.67 7.86
CA CYS A 161 -7.89 -11.38 7.18
C CYS A 161 -8.48 -11.52 5.76
N PHE A 162 -8.02 -12.50 4.96
CA PHE A 162 -8.57 -12.72 3.62
C PHE A 162 -10.05 -13.12 3.66
N MET A 163 -10.44 -13.96 4.62
CA MET A 163 -11.84 -14.34 4.78
C MET A 163 -12.70 -13.14 5.19
N SER A 164 -12.21 -12.23 6.03
CA SER A 164 -12.94 -11.00 6.38
C SER A 164 -13.24 -10.14 5.15
N ILE A 165 -12.24 -9.97 4.27
CA ILE A 165 -12.38 -9.21 3.02
C ILE A 165 -13.38 -9.89 2.07
N ARG A 166 -13.31 -11.22 1.94
CA ARG A 166 -14.25 -11.97 1.08
C ARG A 166 -15.68 -11.96 1.61
N LEU A 167 -15.85 -12.07 2.93
CA LEU A 167 -17.17 -12.09 3.56
C LEU A 167 -17.89 -10.74 3.38
N SER A 168 -17.15 -9.62 3.45
CA SER A 168 -17.74 -8.30 3.15
C SER A 168 -18.23 -8.18 1.70
N THR A 169 -17.69 -9.00 0.78
CA THR A 169 -18.14 -9.07 -0.61
C THR A 169 -19.47 -9.84 -0.72
N THR A 170 -19.55 -11.01 -0.09
CA THR A 170 -20.73 -11.89 -0.18
C THR A 170 -21.92 -11.42 0.66
N MET A 171 -21.68 -10.64 1.72
CA MET A 171 -22.74 -10.10 2.58
C MET A 171 -23.59 -9.05 1.85
N LEU A 172 -23.04 -8.36 0.85
CA LEU A 172 -23.74 -7.38 0.03
C LEU A 172 -24.51 -8.00 -1.15
N GLU A 173 -24.03 -9.12 -1.71
CA GLU A 173 -24.72 -9.82 -2.82
C GLU A 173 -25.96 -10.62 -2.36
N ASN A 174 -26.04 -10.96 -1.07
CA ASN A 174 -27.15 -11.72 -0.49
C ASN A 174 -28.42 -10.89 -0.24
N ASP A 175 -28.37 -9.56 -0.36
CA ASP A 175 -29.58 -8.72 -0.30
C ASP A 175 -30.34 -8.65 -1.65
N GLU A 176 -29.75 -9.13 -2.76
CA GLU A 176 -30.44 -9.17 -4.07
C GLU A 176 -30.41 -10.53 -4.79
N SER A 177 -29.73 -11.56 -4.28
CA SER A 177 -29.77 -12.88 -4.93
C SER A 177 -29.71 -14.06 -3.96
N VAL A 178 -30.90 -14.56 -3.60
CA VAL A 178 -31.05 -15.94 -3.15
C VAL A 178 -30.80 -16.85 -4.37
N GLY A 179 -29.65 -17.51 -4.39
CA GLY A 179 -29.47 -18.72 -5.19
C GLY A 179 -28.13 -18.86 -5.89
N ASN A 180 -27.28 -19.72 -5.32
CA ASN A 180 -26.28 -20.53 -6.00
C ASN A 180 -25.16 -19.80 -6.75
N GLN A 181 -23.94 -19.88 -6.22
CA GLN A 181 -22.93 -20.87 -6.66
C GLN A 181 -21.60 -20.51 -5.98
N ARG A 182 -21.29 -21.22 -4.88
CA ARG A 182 -20.00 -21.16 -4.18
C ARG A 182 -18.94 -21.77 -5.08
N ASN A 183 -18.40 -20.98 -6.02
CA ASN A 183 -17.34 -21.40 -6.92
C ASN A 183 -16.01 -21.40 -6.15
N SER A 184 -15.73 -22.54 -5.55
CA SER A 184 -14.45 -22.91 -4.94
C SER A 184 -13.37 -23.03 -6.03
N ASN A 185 -12.78 -21.90 -6.43
CA ASN A 185 -11.53 -21.88 -7.19
C ASN A 185 -10.57 -20.84 -6.59
N SER A 186 -10.01 -21.16 -5.42
CA SER A 186 -8.70 -20.65 -4.99
C SER A 186 -7.94 -21.80 -4.36
N SER A 187 -6.67 -21.95 -4.72
CA SER A 187 -5.75 -23.07 -4.50
C SER A 187 -5.34 -23.36 -3.05
N PHE A 188 -6.26 -23.30 -2.10
CA PHE A 188 -6.11 -23.98 -0.81
C PHE A 188 -6.57 -25.43 -0.98
N LYS A 189 -5.72 -26.25 -1.63
CA LYS A 189 -5.81 -27.70 -1.45
C LYS A 189 -5.47 -27.98 0.00
N GLU A 190 -6.44 -28.52 0.73
CA GLU A 190 -6.23 -29.26 1.97
C GLU A 190 -5.05 -30.21 1.80
N SER A 191 -3.87 -29.83 2.29
CA SER A 191 -2.83 -30.79 2.59
C SER A 191 -3.28 -31.51 3.86
N ASN A 192 -4.04 -32.59 3.67
CA ASN A 192 -4.27 -33.59 4.71
C ASN A 192 -2.93 -34.29 5.03
N GLY A 193 -2.09 -33.60 5.81
CA GLY A 193 -1.01 -34.21 6.57
C GLY A 193 -1.63 -34.92 7.76
N LYS A 194 -1.60 -36.26 7.74
CA LYS A 194 -1.98 -37.11 8.88
C LYS A 194 -1.24 -36.65 10.13
N PHE A 195 -1.93 -35.96 11.03
CA PHE A 195 -1.46 -35.79 12.40
C PHE A 195 -1.66 -37.11 13.14
N SER A 196 -0.56 -37.77 13.47
CA SER A 196 -0.54 -38.85 14.45
C SER A 196 -1.04 -38.28 15.78
N GLN A 197 -2.19 -38.77 16.25
CA GLN A 197 -2.75 -38.46 17.56
C GLN A 197 -1.73 -38.81 18.66
N SER A 198 -1.37 -37.81 19.45
CA SER A 198 -0.79 -37.98 20.78
C SER A 198 -1.39 -36.91 21.68
N ASP A 199 -1.93 -37.36 22.80
CA ASP A 199 -2.85 -36.66 23.71
C ASP A 199 -2.32 -35.34 24.30
N VAL A 200 -2.89 -34.21 23.85
CA VAL A 200 -2.94 -32.90 24.55
C VAL A 200 -4.28 -32.23 24.13
N PRO A 201 -5.03 -31.55 25.02
CA PRO A 201 -6.36 -31.06 24.68
C PRO A 201 -6.27 -30.02 23.57
N THR A 202 -6.76 -30.39 22.40
CA THR A 202 -6.90 -29.51 21.24
C THR A 202 -8.11 -28.63 21.50
N GLU A 203 -7.91 -27.44 22.07
CA GLU A 203 -8.98 -26.42 22.10
C GLU A 203 -9.37 -26.12 20.64
N HIS A 204 -10.63 -26.46 20.32
CA HIS A 204 -11.19 -26.37 18.99
C HIS A 204 -11.10 -24.94 18.43
N MET A 205 -10.63 -24.84 17.18
CA MET A 205 -10.75 -23.66 16.34
C MET A 205 -12.17 -23.07 16.44
N PRO A 206 -12.36 -21.76 16.68
CA PRO A 206 -13.69 -21.17 16.61
C PRO A 206 -14.26 -21.40 15.22
N ALA A 207 -15.45 -22.00 15.16
CA ALA A 207 -16.11 -22.41 13.92
C ALA A 207 -16.55 -21.23 13.02
N LEU A 208 -16.38 -19.99 13.46
CA LEU A 208 -16.75 -18.78 12.72
C LEU A 208 -15.55 -17.83 12.63
N PRO A 209 -15.12 -17.44 11.41
CA PRO A 209 -14.06 -16.46 11.24
C PRO A 209 -14.45 -15.12 11.87
N VAL A 210 -13.48 -14.46 12.50
CA VAL A 210 -13.66 -13.11 13.05
C VAL A 210 -13.91 -12.16 11.88
N SER A 211 -15.05 -11.48 11.89
CA SER A 211 -15.38 -10.45 10.89
C SER A 211 -14.66 -9.16 11.23
N LEU A 212 -13.55 -8.90 10.53
CA LEU A 212 -12.81 -7.64 10.61
C LEU A 212 -13.30 -6.66 9.53
N SER A 213 -13.11 -5.36 9.75
CA SER A 213 -13.28 -4.40 8.66
C SER A 213 -12.24 -4.61 7.56
N ASN A 214 -12.59 -4.22 6.34
CA ASN A 214 -11.68 -4.30 5.20
C ASN A 214 -10.41 -3.48 5.44
N ALA A 215 -10.53 -2.28 6.04
CA ALA A 215 -9.40 -1.42 6.34
C ALA A 215 -8.39 -2.08 7.30
N ILE A 216 -8.88 -2.67 8.40
CA ILE A 216 -8.03 -3.34 9.39
C ILE A 216 -7.39 -4.59 8.79
N ALA A 217 -8.18 -5.43 8.09
CA ALA A 217 -7.66 -6.63 7.44
C ALA A 217 -6.59 -6.31 6.39
N CYS A 218 -6.82 -5.30 5.55
CA CYS A 218 -5.84 -4.86 4.56
C CYS A 218 -4.57 -4.33 5.23
N HIS A 219 -4.70 -3.48 6.27
CA HIS A 219 -3.56 -2.94 6.99
C HIS A 219 -2.69 -4.04 7.62
N VAL A 220 -3.29 -5.04 8.26
CA VAL A 220 -2.54 -6.16 8.84
C VAL A 220 -1.78 -6.93 7.76
N LEU A 221 -2.44 -7.26 6.66
CA LEU A 221 -1.81 -7.99 5.55
C LEU A 221 -0.65 -7.19 4.92
N THR A 222 -0.81 -5.89 4.72
CA THR A 222 0.23 -5.05 4.11
C THR A 222 1.38 -4.79 5.07
N SER A 223 1.12 -4.68 6.36
CA SER A 223 2.15 -4.60 7.40
C SER A 223 2.95 -5.90 7.50
N LEU A 224 2.30 -7.06 7.41
CA LEU A 224 2.97 -8.37 7.37
C LEU A 224 3.86 -8.52 6.12
N LEU A 225 3.35 -8.12 4.94
CA LEU A 225 4.15 -8.11 3.72
C LEU A 225 5.38 -7.21 3.87
N SER A 226 5.18 -5.98 4.35
CA SER A 226 6.28 -5.03 4.57
C SER A 226 7.31 -5.55 5.58
N ALA A 227 6.87 -6.21 6.64
CA ALA A 227 7.74 -6.84 7.64
C ALA A 227 8.57 -7.99 7.03
N SER A 228 7.93 -8.85 6.24
CA SER A 228 8.61 -9.98 5.58
C SER A 228 9.63 -9.55 4.52
N LEU A 229 9.39 -8.45 3.81
CA LEU A 229 10.35 -7.88 2.87
C LEU A 229 11.56 -7.23 3.57
N ARG A 230 11.41 -6.83 4.84
CA ARG A 230 12.49 -6.21 5.64
C ARG A 230 13.33 -7.23 6.39
N SER A 231 12.83 -8.43 6.66
CA SER A 231 13.57 -9.44 7.44
C SER A 231 14.82 -9.95 6.74
N ASP A 232 14.87 -9.89 5.40
CA ASP A 232 16.02 -10.34 4.61
C ASP A 232 17.07 -9.23 4.37
N GLN A 233 16.83 -8.00 4.84
CA GLN A 233 17.86 -6.97 4.73
C GLN A 233 19.01 -7.27 5.70
N PRO A 234 20.27 -7.31 5.22
CA PRO A 234 21.40 -7.58 6.07
C PRO A 234 21.47 -6.51 7.16
N LYS A 235 21.28 -6.91 8.42
CA LYS A 235 21.63 -6.07 9.57
C LYS A 235 23.10 -5.72 9.42
N MET A 236 23.36 -4.48 9.02
CA MET A 236 24.70 -3.92 8.84
C MET A 236 25.35 -3.72 10.22
N ALA A 237 25.75 -4.82 10.86
CA ALA A 237 26.70 -4.91 11.98
C ALA A 237 26.65 -6.33 12.57
N SER A 238 27.39 -7.28 11.99
CA SER A 238 28.00 -8.42 12.71
C SER A 238 28.70 -9.33 11.70
N ILE A 239 30.03 -9.37 11.75
CA ILE A 239 30.85 -10.35 11.04
C ILE A 239 30.68 -11.69 11.80
N VAL A 240 29.64 -12.46 11.48
CA VAL A 240 29.52 -13.88 11.83
C VAL A 240 28.86 -14.60 10.66
N GLU A 241 29.40 -15.77 10.31
CA GLU A 241 29.06 -16.62 9.17
C GLU A 241 27.56 -16.74 8.87
N PRO A 242 27.15 -16.78 7.58
CA PRO A 242 25.75 -16.89 7.23
C PRO A 242 25.27 -18.33 7.46
N MET A 243 24.48 -18.56 8.51
CA MET A 243 23.55 -19.69 8.52
C MET A 243 22.42 -19.37 7.54
N VAL A 244 22.52 -19.96 6.34
CA VAL A 244 21.74 -19.68 5.13
C VAL A 244 20.24 -20.07 5.23
N GLU A 245 19.79 -20.75 6.28
CA GLU A 245 18.43 -21.31 6.32
C GLU A 245 17.32 -20.34 6.77
N ASN A 246 17.63 -19.26 7.50
CA ASN A 246 16.59 -18.45 8.15
C ASN A 246 15.85 -17.47 7.21
N GLY A 247 16.48 -16.95 6.16
CA GLY A 247 15.85 -15.99 5.23
C GLY A 247 14.80 -16.62 4.32
N PHE A 248 14.89 -17.92 4.07
CA PHE A 248 14.05 -18.61 3.08
C PHE A 248 12.56 -18.66 3.48
N TYR A 249 12.24 -18.66 4.77
CA TYR A 249 10.83 -18.69 5.23
C TYR A 249 10.14 -17.33 5.05
N ALA A 250 10.84 -16.23 5.33
CA ALA A 250 10.30 -14.90 5.15
C ALA A 250 10.09 -14.56 3.67
N GLU A 251 11.07 -14.90 2.82
CA GLU A 251 10.99 -14.70 1.38
C GLU A 251 9.82 -15.47 0.76
N ASN A 252 9.68 -16.77 1.08
CA ASN A 252 8.57 -17.58 0.57
C ASN A 252 7.21 -17.05 1.04
N PHE A 253 7.11 -16.62 2.30
CA PHE A 253 5.92 -15.99 2.83
C PHE A 253 5.60 -14.69 2.07
N ALA A 254 6.60 -13.83 1.85
CA ALA A 254 6.44 -12.57 1.13
C ALA A 254 5.94 -12.80 -0.31
N ILE A 255 6.57 -13.74 -1.04
CA ILE A 255 6.18 -14.08 -2.42
C ILE A 255 4.73 -14.59 -2.47
N LYS A 256 4.36 -15.50 -1.58
CA LYS A 256 3.01 -16.07 -1.55
C LYS A 256 1.97 -15.01 -1.18
N LEU A 257 2.21 -14.27 -0.10
CA LEU A 257 1.31 -13.22 0.37
C LEU A 257 1.14 -12.13 -0.68
N HIS A 258 2.22 -11.71 -1.34
CA HIS A 258 2.18 -10.73 -2.42
C HIS A 258 1.32 -11.21 -3.59
N SER A 259 1.48 -12.46 -4.03
CA SER A 259 0.64 -13.05 -5.08
C SER A 259 -0.84 -13.09 -4.68
N ASP A 260 -1.15 -13.54 -3.46
CA ASP A 260 -2.52 -13.61 -2.95
C ASP A 260 -3.15 -12.20 -2.85
N LEU A 261 -2.37 -11.20 -2.44
CA LEU A 261 -2.78 -9.80 -2.39
C LEU A 261 -3.03 -9.21 -3.79
N CYS A 262 -2.22 -9.56 -4.79
CA CYS A 262 -2.46 -9.18 -6.19
C CYS A 262 -3.83 -9.69 -6.67
N ASP A 263 -4.11 -10.98 -6.47
CA ASP A 263 -5.39 -11.55 -6.88
C ASP A 263 -6.57 -10.97 -6.08
N MET A 264 -6.42 -10.76 -4.77
CA MET A 264 -7.43 -10.12 -3.94
C MET A 264 -7.71 -8.68 -4.39
N THR A 265 -6.69 -7.91 -4.71
CA THR A 265 -6.83 -6.52 -5.17
C THR A 265 -7.63 -6.44 -6.47
N VAL A 266 -7.36 -7.33 -7.42
CA VAL A 266 -8.12 -7.40 -8.68
C VAL A 266 -9.59 -7.73 -8.44
N GLN A 267 -9.87 -8.62 -7.48
CA GLN A 267 -11.24 -8.92 -7.06
C GLN A 267 -11.90 -7.68 -6.45
N MET A 268 -11.30 -7.06 -5.44
CA MET A 268 -11.86 -5.88 -4.77
C MET A 268 -12.08 -4.69 -5.72
N LEU A 269 -11.18 -4.46 -6.68
CA LEU A 269 -11.32 -3.40 -7.69
C LEU A 269 -12.52 -3.63 -8.63
N SER A 270 -12.99 -4.87 -8.77
CA SER A 270 -14.12 -5.22 -9.62
C SER A 270 -15.48 -5.19 -8.90
N GLN A 271 -15.49 -4.79 -7.62
CA GLN A 271 -16.66 -4.90 -6.74
C GLN A 271 -17.18 -3.51 -6.29
N THR A 272 -17.75 -3.40 -5.09
CA THR A 272 -18.41 -2.19 -4.58
C THR A 272 -17.42 -1.03 -4.37
N PRO A 273 -17.88 0.24 -4.38
CA PRO A 273 -17.02 1.41 -4.17
C PRO A 273 -16.19 1.36 -2.89
N GLU A 274 -16.72 0.83 -1.80
CA GLU A 274 -16.04 0.71 -0.51
C GLU A 274 -14.86 -0.26 -0.59
N GLN A 275 -15.03 -1.35 -1.33
CA GLN A 275 -13.98 -2.34 -1.58
C GLN A 275 -12.91 -1.78 -2.52
N ARG A 276 -13.32 -1.09 -3.58
CA ARG A 276 -12.37 -0.40 -4.46
C ARG A 276 -11.54 0.61 -3.69
N SER A 277 -12.18 1.44 -2.86
CA SER A 277 -11.52 2.41 -1.98
C SER A 277 -10.50 1.74 -1.05
N SER A 278 -10.86 0.62 -0.42
CA SER A 278 -9.96 -0.14 0.46
C SER A 278 -8.75 -0.70 -0.30
N ALA A 279 -8.97 -1.27 -1.48
CA ALA A 279 -7.91 -1.80 -2.33
C ALA A 279 -6.95 -0.70 -2.83
N ILE A 280 -7.51 0.44 -3.24
CA ILE A 280 -6.75 1.62 -3.70
C ILE A 280 -5.92 2.22 -2.57
N ARG A 281 -6.51 2.38 -1.39
CA ARG A 281 -5.87 3.05 -0.25
C ARG A 281 -4.81 2.18 0.42
N PHE A 282 -5.07 0.89 0.59
CA PHE A 282 -4.23 0.03 1.42
C PHE A 282 -3.40 -0.97 0.62
N LEU A 283 -4.02 -1.72 -0.31
CA LEU A 283 -3.34 -2.85 -0.96
C LEU A 283 -2.42 -2.42 -2.10
N LEU A 284 -2.91 -1.58 -3.03
CA LEU A 284 -2.15 -1.17 -4.21
C LEU A 284 -0.79 -0.53 -3.89
N PRO A 285 -0.68 0.45 -2.96
CA PRO A 285 0.61 1.04 -2.63
C PRO A 285 1.62 0.01 -2.14
N SER A 286 1.20 -0.91 -1.28
CA SER A 286 2.07 -1.96 -0.74
C SER A 286 2.45 -3.00 -1.79
N ILE A 287 1.55 -3.37 -2.70
CA ILE A 287 1.84 -4.29 -3.81
C ILE A 287 2.86 -3.68 -4.77
N PHE A 288 2.68 -2.42 -5.16
CA PHE A 288 3.61 -1.72 -6.04
C PHE A 288 4.98 -1.52 -5.38
N MET A 289 5.00 -1.17 -4.09
CA MET A 289 6.24 -1.11 -3.33
C MET A 289 6.94 -2.48 -3.23
N ALA A 290 6.18 -3.57 -3.06
CA ALA A 290 6.74 -4.91 -3.02
C ALA A 290 7.38 -5.31 -4.36
N PHE A 291 6.77 -4.95 -5.49
CA PHE A 291 7.39 -5.18 -6.81
C PHE A 291 8.77 -4.49 -6.92
N THR A 292 8.92 -3.25 -6.42
CA THR A 292 10.23 -2.57 -6.44
C THR A 292 11.26 -3.19 -5.47
N CYS A 293 10.81 -3.75 -4.35
CA CYS A 293 11.66 -4.48 -3.41
C CYS A 293 12.08 -5.86 -3.91
N SER A 294 11.17 -6.63 -4.52
CA SER A 294 11.43 -7.99 -5.02
C SER A 294 12.48 -8.02 -6.13
N VAL A 295 12.58 -6.96 -6.94
CA VAL A 295 13.66 -6.79 -7.93
C VAL A 295 15.05 -6.88 -7.28
N LYS A 296 15.23 -6.27 -6.09
CA LYS A 296 16.50 -6.32 -5.35
C LYS A 296 16.81 -7.69 -4.74
N ILE A 297 15.81 -8.55 -4.54
CA ILE A 297 15.94 -9.88 -3.93
C ILE A 297 16.14 -10.96 -5.02
N SER A 298 15.65 -10.71 -6.23
CA SER A 298 15.54 -11.72 -7.29
C SER A 298 16.82 -12.04 -8.08
N GLU A 299 17.97 -11.43 -7.75
CA GLU A 299 19.28 -11.88 -8.30
C GLU A 299 19.55 -13.38 -8.02
N HIS A 300 18.76 -14.02 -7.15
CA HIS A 300 18.83 -15.45 -6.84
C HIS A 300 17.74 -16.37 -7.46
N ARG A 301 16.71 -15.85 -8.16
CA ARG A 301 15.68 -16.70 -8.82
C ARG A 301 15.07 -16.09 -10.09
N GLN A 302 15.18 -16.83 -11.21
CA GLN A 302 14.75 -16.48 -12.58
C GLN A 302 13.23 -16.39 -12.86
N LYS A 303 12.33 -16.04 -11.91
CA LYS A 303 10.86 -16.10 -12.16
C LYS A 303 9.93 -14.95 -11.70
N PRO A 304 10.35 -13.73 -11.31
CA PRO A 304 9.40 -12.70 -10.86
C PRO A 304 8.79 -11.82 -11.97
N ALA A 305 9.34 -11.80 -13.19
CA ALA A 305 8.90 -10.85 -14.22
C ALA A 305 7.49 -11.14 -14.78
N ASP A 306 7.10 -12.41 -14.91
CA ASP A 306 5.81 -12.80 -15.50
C ASP A 306 4.59 -12.43 -14.63
N SER A 307 4.74 -12.44 -13.30
CA SER A 307 3.63 -12.13 -12.39
C SER A 307 3.25 -10.65 -12.41
N ARG A 308 4.25 -9.78 -12.57
CA ARG A 308 4.10 -8.32 -12.65
C ARG A 308 3.36 -7.88 -13.90
N VAL A 309 3.82 -8.36 -15.07
CA VAL A 309 3.18 -8.09 -16.38
C VAL A 309 1.71 -8.49 -16.36
N HIS A 310 1.41 -9.70 -15.87
CA HIS A 310 0.04 -10.20 -15.76
C HIS A 310 -0.82 -9.37 -14.81
N PHE A 311 -0.24 -8.94 -13.69
CA PHE A 311 -0.94 -8.08 -12.75
C PHE A 311 -1.29 -6.71 -13.34
N PHE A 312 -0.34 -6.04 -14.01
CA PHE A 312 -0.61 -4.74 -14.66
C PHE A 312 -1.67 -4.85 -15.75
N ALA A 313 -1.67 -5.93 -16.55
CA ALA A 313 -2.72 -6.20 -17.51
C ALA A 313 -4.10 -6.37 -16.85
N LYS A 314 -4.17 -7.07 -15.70
CA LYS A 314 -5.41 -7.18 -14.90
C LYS A 314 -5.84 -5.83 -14.34
N ILE A 315 -4.93 -5.03 -13.80
CA ILE A 315 -5.22 -3.69 -13.27
C ILE A 315 -5.78 -2.79 -14.37
N TRP A 316 -5.15 -2.79 -15.56
CA TRP A 316 -5.66 -2.04 -16.70
C TRP A 316 -7.07 -2.47 -17.11
N LYS A 317 -7.34 -3.79 -17.11
CA LYS A 317 -8.68 -4.33 -17.35
C LYS A 317 -9.69 -3.83 -16.30
N CYS A 318 -9.30 -3.71 -15.03
CA CYS A 318 -10.15 -3.12 -14.01
C CYS A 318 -10.41 -1.63 -14.28
N CYS A 319 -9.38 -0.84 -14.61
CA CYS A 319 -9.53 0.58 -14.94
C CYS A 319 -10.51 0.80 -16.11
N ARG A 320 -10.38 0.03 -17.19
CA ARG A 320 -11.30 0.09 -18.34
C ARG A 320 -12.75 -0.15 -17.96
N LYS A 321 -13.00 -1.10 -17.06
CA LYS A 321 -14.36 -1.32 -16.53
C LYS A 321 -14.81 -0.17 -15.65
N MET A 322 -13.94 0.35 -14.79
CA MET A 322 -14.28 1.43 -13.87
C MET A 322 -14.62 2.74 -14.59
N PHE A 323 -13.98 3.04 -15.72
CA PHE A 323 -14.32 4.21 -16.53
C PHE A 323 -15.77 4.23 -17.03
N SER A 324 -16.42 3.06 -17.18
CA SER A 324 -17.82 2.95 -17.57
C SER A 324 -18.82 2.90 -16.41
N LEU A 325 -18.36 2.92 -15.14
CA LEU A 325 -19.22 2.86 -13.94
C LEU A 325 -19.73 4.24 -13.45
N GLY A 326 -19.50 5.31 -14.21
CA GLY A 326 -19.88 6.68 -13.86
C GLY A 326 -18.80 7.45 -13.08
N PRO A 327 -19.12 8.64 -12.51
CA PRO A 327 -18.13 9.57 -11.97
C PRO A 327 -17.24 8.98 -10.87
N LEU A 328 -17.84 8.26 -9.92
CA LEU A 328 -17.10 7.59 -8.84
C LEU A 328 -16.15 6.51 -9.38
N GLY A 329 -16.59 5.72 -10.36
CA GLY A 329 -15.74 4.73 -11.03
C GLY A 329 -14.59 5.36 -11.79
N ARG A 330 -14.82 6.45 -12.53
CA ARG A 330 -13.76 7.21 -13.20
C ARG A 330 -12.73 7.73 -12.21
N LYS A 331 -13.17 8.31 -11.09
CA LYS A 331 -12.28 8.76 -10.01
C LYS A 331 -11.42 7.62 -9.45
N ASP A 332 -12.04 6.47 -9.17
CA ASP A 332 -11.31 5.28 -8.71
C ASP A 332 -10.27 4.81 -9.74
N ALA A 333 -10.63 4.78 -11.03
CA ALA A 333 -9.70 4.42 -12.10
C ALA A 333 -8.50 5.38 -12.20
N TYR A 334 -8.73 6.69 -12.12
CA TYR A 334 -7.65 7.67 -12.11
C TYR A 334 -6.77 7.54 -10.87
N ASN A 335 -7.33 7.25 -9.68
CA ASN A 335 -6.54 6.95 -8.48
C ASN A 335 -5.61 5.74 -8.71
N VAL A 336 -6.12 4.66 -9.30
CA VAL A 336 -5.32 3.47 -9.62
C VAL A 336 -4.21 3.80 -10.61
N LEU A 337 -4.50 4.53 -11.69
CA LEU A 337 -3.50 4.91 -12.68
C LEU A 337 -2.41 5.83 -12.11
N SER A 338 -2.78 6.78 -11.24
CA SER A 338 -1.83 7.64 -10.53
C SER A 338 -0.91 6.81 -9.62
N LEU A 339 -1.44 5.82 -8.90
CA LEU A 339 -0.63 4.91 -8.09
C LEU A 339 0.30 4.04 -8.95
N TYR A 340 -0.19 3.50 -10.07
CA TYR A 340 0.62 2.73 -11.01
C TYR A 340 1.80 3.56 -11.52
N LEU A 341 1.54 4.77 -12.03
CA LEU A 341 2.58 5.62 -12.58
C LEU A 341 3.57 6.09 -11.52
N SER A 342 3.14 6.43 -10.31
CA SER A 342 4.09 6.85 -9.26
C SER A 342 5.13 5.78 -8.91
N HIS A 343 4.83 4.50 -9.15
CA HIS A 343 5.75 3.39 -8.94
C HIS A 343 6.41 2.88 -10.23
N ALA A 344 5.90 3.28 -11.40
CA ALA A 344 6.42 2.87 -12.72
C ALA A 344 7.91 3.20 -12.94
N LYS A 345 8.39 4.33 -12.40
CA LYS A 345 9.82 4.70 -12.43
C LYS A 345 10.74 3.64 -11.81
N GLY A 346 10.28 2.98 -10.76
CA GLY A 346 11.03 1.90 -10.12
C GLY A 346 11.11 0.63 -10.97
N PHE A 347 10.22 0.47 -11.94
CA PHE A 347 10.13 -0.71 -12.82
C PHE A 347 10.99 -0.56 -14.08
N GLU A 348 11.11 0.64 -14.65
CA GLU A 348 11.89 0.90 -15.87
C GLU A 348 13.40 0.61 -15.71
N ILE A 349 13.96 0.89 -14.53
CA ILE A 349 15.37 0.57 -14.21
C ILE A 349 15.65 -0.94 -14.30
N ASP A 350 14.65 -1.78 -13.99
CA ASP A 350 14.75 -3.24 -14.00
C ASP A 350 14.64 -3.82 -15.43
N VAL A 351 13.82 -3.21 -16.29
CA VAL A 351 13.65 -3.63 -17.70
C VAL A 351 14.95 -3.50 -18.49
N VAL A 352 15.69 -2.40 -18.29
CA VAL A 352 16.99 -2.17 -18.95
C VAL A 352 18.02 -3.23 -18.55
N VAL A 353 17.92 -3.76 -17.33
CA VAL A 353 18.84 -4.79 -16.81
C VAL A 353 18.46 -6.19 -17.29
N ASN A 354 17.16 -6.50 -17.39
CA ASN A 354 16.67 -7.86 -17.65
C ASN A 354 16.19 -8.14 -19.08
N GLY A 355 16.04 -7.12 -19.94
CA GLY A 355 15.71 -7.29 -21.37
C GLY A 355 14.32 -7.88 -21.66
N ILE A 356 13.38 -7.76 -20.72
CA ILE A 356 12.02 -8.31 -20.84
C ILE A 356 11.08 -7.20 -21.31
N ASN A 357 10.36 -7.42 -22.42
CA ASN A 357 9.28 -6.53 -22.87
C ASN A 357 8.12 -6.57 -21.86
N GLU A 358 8.11 -5.60 -20.94
CA GLU A 358 7.08 -5.48 -19.91
C GLU A 358 5.80 -4.84 -20.47
N PHE A 359 4.62 -5.29 -20.00
CA PHE A 359 3.36 -4.65 -20.34
C PHE A 359 3.29 -3.26 -19.69
N ASP A 360 3.22 -2.22 -20.52
CA ASP A 360 3.09 -0.83 -20.10
C ASP A 360 1.70 -0.30 -20.50
N ILE A 361 0.96 0.22 -19.52
CA ILE A 361 -0.36 0.81 -19.75
C ILE A 361 -0.27 2.01 -20.71
N ARG A 362 0.85 2.75 -20.71
CA ARG A 362 1.08 3.91 -21.59
C ARG A 362 1.20 3.53 -23.06
N ALA A 363 1.49 2.26 -23.37
CA ALA A 363 1.53 1.77 -24.74
C ALA A 363 0.13 1.62 -25.36
N GLU A 364 -0.92 1.56 -24.54
CA GLU A 364 -2.31 1.38 -24.98
C GLU A 364 -2.89 2.72 -25.46
N LYS A 365 -3.58 2.72 -26.61
CA LYS A 365 -4.19 3.94 -27.16
C LYS A 365 -5.31 4.48 -26.27
N GLU A 366 -6.10 3.57 -25.70
CA GLU A 366 -7.23 3.85 -24.84
C GLU A 366 -6.81 4.59 -23.57
N PHE A 367 -5.59 4.36 -23.06
CA PHE A 367 -5.05 5.12 -21.95
C PHE A 367 -5.02 6.62 -22.27
N TRP A 368 -4.42 7.01 -23.39
CA TRP A 368 -4.32 8.41 -23.80
C TRP A 368 -5.69 9.03 -24.12
N ASP A 369 -6.60 8.25 -24.70
CA ASP A 369 -7.96 8.70 -24.96
C ASP A 369 -8.73 9.01 -23.66
N GLU A 370 -8.56 8.20 -22.61
CA GLU A 370 -9.16 8.46 -21.28
C GLU A 370 -8.51 9.64 -20.55
N ILE A 371 -7.19 9.87 -20.72
CA ILE A 371 -6.54 11.07 -20.15
C ILE A 371 -7.08 12.34 -20.80
N LYS A 372 -7.22 12.37 -22.14
CA LYS A 372 -7.81 13.52 -22.84
C LYS A 372 -9.24 13.79 -22.38
N GLN A 373 -10.05 12.73 -22.23
CA GLN A 373 -11.42 12.87 -21.73
C GLN A 373 -11.44 13.45 -20.30
N GLY A 374 -10.52 13.02 -19.43
CA GLY A 374 -10.41 13.53 -18.07
C GLY A 374 -9.96 15.00 -17.99
N LEU A 375 -9.14 15.46 -18.95
CA LEU A 375 -8.71 16.87 -19.04
C LEU A 375 -9.84 17.83 -19.45
N VAL A 376 -10.89 17.34 -20.09
CA VAL A 376 -12.07 18.15 -20.45
C VAL A 376 -13.26 17.89 -19.53
N ASP A 377 -13.07 17.14 -18.44
CA ASP A 377 -14.15 16.79 -17.51
C ASP A 377 -14.72 18.05 -16.82
N LYS A 378 -16.00 18.01 -16.47
CA LYS A 378 -16.68 19.11 -15.76
C LYS A 378 -16.16 19.27 -14.33
N GLU A 379 -15.77 18.17 -13.69
CA GLU A 379 -15.25 18.17 -12.32
C GLU A 379 -13.77 18.58 -12.29
N GLY A 380 -13.48 19.69 -11.60
CA GLY A 380 -12.10 20.19 -11.49
C GLY A 380 -11.13 19.20 -10.82
N PHE A 381 -11.62 18.33 -9.93
CA PHE A 381 -10.79 17.27 -9.35
C PHE A 381 -10.33 16.25 -10.40
N VAL A 382 -11.23 15.82 -11.30
CA VAL A 382 -10.90 14.87 -12.38
C VAL A 382 -9.91 15.48 -13.36
N ARG A 383 -10.08 16.77 -13.71
CA ARG A 383 -9.12 17.50 -14.55
C ARG A 383 -7.74 17.56 -13.93
N LYS A 384 -7.63 17.97 -12.66
CA LYS A 384 -6.36 18.04 -11.92
C LYS A 384 -5.68 16.67 -11.82
N GLN A 385 -6.46 15.63 -11.56
CA GLN A 385 -5.92 14.27 -11.48
C GLN A 385 -5.44 13.75 -12.84
N SER A 386 -6.19 14.01 -13.91
CA SER A 386 -5.81 13.65 -15.28
C SER A 386 -4.55 14.38 -15.73
N LEU A 387 -4.42 15.67 -15.38
CA LEU A 387 -3.21 16.45 -15.61
C LEU A 387 -2.02 15.90 -14.83
N HIS A 388 -2.22 15.51 -13.56
CA HIS A 388 -1.17 14.88 -12.76
C HIS A 388 -0.70 13.55 -13.39
N ILE A 389 -1.63 12.72 -13.85
CA ILE A 389 -1.34 11.46 -14.56
C ILE A 389 -0.58 11.74 -15.85
N LEU A 390 -1.00 12.73 -16.64
CA LEU A 390 -0.32 13.14 -17.86
C LEU A 390 1.13 13.57 -17.59
N LYS A 391 1.32 14.50 -16.64
CA LYS A 391 2.64 14.97 -16.21
C LYS A 391 3.54 13.82 -15.82
N THR A 392 3.01 12.90 -15.00
CA THR A 392 3.77 11.76 -14.51
C THR A 392 4.11 10.78 -15.64
N ALA A 393 3.19 10.52 -16.57
CA ALA A 393 3.42 9.63 -17.71
C ALA A 393 4.48 10.19 -18.69
N VAL A 394 4.53 11.52 -18.88
CA VAL A 394 5.48 12.18 -19.77
C VAL A 394 6.86 12.35 -19.12
N GLN A 395 6.93 12.76 -17.85
CA GLN A 395 8.20 13.03 -17.12
C GLN A 395 8.95 11.76 -16.68
N GLN A 396 8.59 10.58 -17.19
CA GLN A 396 9.19 9.31 -16.82
C GLN A 396 10.43 8.94 -17.63
N SER A 397 10.59 9.52 -18.82
CA SER A 397 11.62 9.12 -19.77
C SER A 397 12.99 9.79 -19.63
N ASP A 398 13.17 10.77 -18.73
CA ASP A 398 14.41 11.53 -18.63
C ASP A 398 15.06 11.45 -17.25
N GLY A 399 16.19 10.73 -17.18
CA GLY A 399 17.28 10.96 -16.22
C GLY A 399 18.09 12.23 -16.54
N SER A 400 17.53 13.12 -17.35
CA SER A 400 18.13 14.37 -17.75
C SER A 400 17.78 15.45 -16.73
N GLN A 401 18.78 15.78 -15.91
CA GLN A 401 18.79 16.94 -15.05
C GLN A 401 18.61 18.19 -15.92
N CYS A 402 17.38 18.65 -16.09
CA CYS A 402 17.11 19.82 -16.91
C CYS A 402 17.77 21.04 -16.26
N CYS A 403 18.75 21.59 -16.99
CA CYS A 403 19.61 22.67 -16.54
C CYS A 403 18.78 23.91 -16.22
N THR A 404 18.76 24.30 -14.94
CA THR A 404 18.35 25.64 -14.51
C THR A 404 19.45 26.63 -14.91
N ILE A 405 19.54 26.98 -16.19
CA ILE A 405 20.38 28.10 -16.64
C ILE A 405 19.43 29.23 -17.04
N VAL A 406 19.23 30.14 -16.09
CA VAL A 406 18.78 31.50 -16.35
C VAL A 406 19.76 32.10 -17.36
N SER A 407 19.39 32.10 -18.63
CA SER A 407 20.08 32.86 -19.67
C SER A 407 19.20 34.05 -20.01
N GLU A 408 19.61 35.25 -19.57
CA GLU A 408 19.17 36.51 -20.17
C GLU A 408 19.72 36.56 -21.60
N ALA A 409 19.00 35.91 -22.53
CA ALA A 409 19.20 36.16 -23.94
C ALA A 409 18.42 37.42 -24.30
N THR A 410 19.15 38.52 -24.50
CA THR A 410 18.67 39.72 -25.17
C THR A 410 18.28 39.38 -26.61
N LEU A 411 17.06 38.87 -26.79
CA LEU A 411 16.45 38.72 -28.11
C LEU A 411 15.76 40.04 -28.47
N ASN A 412 16.23 40.61 -29.58
CA ASN A 412 15.71 41.83 -30.18
C ASN A 412 14.17 41.85 -30.24
N GLU A 413 13.60 42.94 -29.72
CA GLU A 413 12.19 43.26 -29.74
C GLU A 413 11.66 43.28 -31.19
N SER A 414 10.98 42.20 -31.57
CA SER A 414 9.89 42.25 -32.56
C SER A 414 8.67 41.53 -32.01
N SER A 415 8.20 42.01 -30.86
CA SER A 415 6.89 41.63 -30.29
C SER A 415 5.85 42.60 -30.82
N ALA A 416 5.07 42.14 -31.80
CA ALA A 416 3.88 42.84 -32.25
C ALA A 416 2.73 42.62 -31.24
N ASN A 417 2.10 43.72 -30.83
CA ASN A 417 0.68 43.85 -30.42
C ASN A 417 0.27 43.98 -28.94
N ALA A 418 1.16 44.07 -27.95
CA ALA A 418 0.74 44.42 -26.57
C ALA A 418 0.60 45.95 -26.37
N THR A 419 -0.49 46.53 -26.87
CA THR A 419 -0.72 48.00 -26.83
C THR A 419 -1.11 48.55 -25.45
N THR A 420 -1.39 47.69 -24.46
CA THR A 420 -1.87 48.09 -23.12
C THR A 420 -0.91 47.71 -22.01
N ARG A 421 -0.86 48.50 -20.92
CA ARG A 421 -0.06 48.20 -19.71
C ARG A 421 -0.38 46.81 -19.13
N ARG A 422 -1.64 46.37 -19.26
CA ARG A 422 -2.09 45.04 -18.84
C ARG A 422 -1.47 43.93 -19.70
N GLY A 423 -1.43 44.11 -21.02
CA GLY A 423 -0.79 43.16 -21.94
C GLY A 423 0.72 43.04 -21.70
N GLN A 424 1.41 44.15 -21.44
CA GLN A 424 2.84 44.14 -21.11
C GLN A 424 3.15 43.41 -19.79
N TRP A 425 2.25 43.51 -18.80
CA TRP A 425 2.39 42.77 -17.54
C TRP A 425 2.15 41.27 -17.75
N ALA A 426 1.10 40.92 -18.48
CA ALA A 426 0.80 39.53 -18.84
C ALA A 426 1.95 38.87 -19.62
N GLU A 427 2.58 39.58 -20.55
CA GLU A 427 3.74 39.07 -21.30
C GLU A 427 4.97 38.85 -20.40
N LYS A 428 5.21 39.74 -19.43
CA LYS A 428 6.30 39.57 -18.45
C LYS A 428 6.04 38.39 -17.52
N GLU A 429 4.82 38.22 -17.05
CA GLU A 429 4.44 37.12 -16.18
C GLU A 429 4.46 35.78 -16.93
N ALA A 430 3.92 35.72 -18.16
CA ALA A 430 4.02 34.55 -19.02
C ALA A 430 5.48 34.13 -19.26
N LYS A 431 6.37 35.10 -19.53
CA LYS A 431 7.83 34.83 -19.64
C LYS A 431 8.43 34.29 -18.35
N SER A 432 7.99 34.77 -17.18
CA SER A 432 8.45 34.26 -15.89
C SER A 432 7.99 32.83 -15.59
N LEU A 433 6.88 32.39 -16.21
CA LEU A 433 6.35 31.02 -16.14
C LEU A 433 6.99 30.07 -17.17
N GLY A 434 8.00 30.54 -17.92
CA GLY A 434 8.73 29.73 -18.91
C GLY A 434 8.24 29.87 -20.35
N VAL A 435 7.27 30.75 -20.65
CA VAL A 435 6.88 31.04 -22.04
C VAL A 435 8.05 31.73 -22.76
N GLY A 436 8.53 31.16 -23.87
CA GLY A 436 9.69 31.71 -24.57
C GLY A 436 11.02 31.05 -24.19
N GLN A 437 11.06 30.26 -23.13
CA GLN A 437 12.29 29.73 -22.56
C GLN A 437 12.63 28.37 -23.20
N ILE A 438 13.02 28.37 -24.47
CA ILE A 438 13.58 27.19 -25.12
C ILE A 438 15.06 27.42 -25.40
N CYS A 439 15.84 26.38 -25.11
CA CYS A 439 17.27 26.29 -25.34
C CYS A 439 17.65 26.68 -26.78
N LYS A 440 18.89 27.13 -26.92
CA LYS A 440 19.47 27.77 -28.11
C LYS A 440 19.06 27.10 -29.43
N PRO A 441 18.89 27.88 -30.52
CA PRO A 441 18.52 27.39 -31.85
C PRO A 441 19.55 26.44 -32.51
N ASP A 442 20.65 26.11 -31.83
CA ASP A 442 21.67 25.19 -32.33
C ASP A 442 21.32 23.70 -32.11
N ASP A 443 20.33 23.38 -31.26
CA ASP A 443 19.82 22.01 -31.10
C ASP A 443 18.74 21.72 -32.15
N THR A 444 19.12 21.04 -33.23
CA THR A 444 18.32 20.88 -34.46
C THR A 444 17.15 19.91 -34.34
N CYS A 445 16.69 19.58 -33.13
CA CYS A 445 15.50 18.76 -32.93
C CYS A 445 14.74 19.22 -31.68
N LEU A 446 13.56 19.83 -31.88
CA LEU A 446 12.61 20.01 -30.79
C LEU A 446 12.19 18.62 -30.31
N SER A 447 12.59 18.25 -29.11
CA SER A 447 12.26 16.94 -28.56
C SER A 447 10.75 16.85 -28.30
N GLY A 448 10.18 15.63 -28.38
CA GLY A 448 8.78 15.40 -28.01
C GLY A 448 8.45 15.89 -26.59
N GLN A 449 9.46 15.93 -25.72
CA GLN A 449 9.40 16.49 -24.37
C GLN A 449 9.07 17.99 -24.36
N GLN A 450 9.71 18.80 -25.21
CA GLN A 450 9.42 20.25 -25.28
C GLN A 450 8.00 20.53 -25.78
N ARG A 451 7.47 19.70 -26.69
CA ARG A 451 6.06 19.81 -27.11
C ARG A 451 5.11 19.50 -25.96
N TRP A 452 5.42 18.51 -25.14
CA TRP A 452 4.63 18.22 -23.95
C TRP A 452 4.69 19.35 -22.92
N GLU A 453 5.86 19.93 -22.68
CA GLU A 453 6.02 21.09 -21.79
C GLU A 453 5.19 22.28 -22.27
N ALA A 454 5.20 22.56 -23.57
CA ALA A 454 4.37 23.60 -24.18
C ALA A 454 2.86 23.34 -23.98
N PHE A 455 2.42 22.10 -24.22
CA PHE A 455 1.03 21.69 -24.00
C PHE A 455 0.61 21.85 -22.54
N ILE A 456 1.42 21.31 -21.63
CA ILE A 456 1.14 21.28 -20.19
C ILE A 456 1.05 22.72 -19.65
N LEU A 457 2.00 23.58 -19.99
CA LEU A 457 2.01 24.97 -19.56
C LEU A 457 0.75 25.71 -20.05
N LEU A 458 0.38 25.53 -21.32
CA LEU A 458 -0.81 26.15 -21.88
C LEU A 458 -2.10 25.64 -21.23
N TYR A 459 -2.17 24.35 -20.92
CA TYR A 459 -3.31 23.77 -20.20
C TYR A 459 -3.40 24.31 -18.76
N GLU A 460 -2.28 24.43 -18.04
CA GLU A 460 -2.27 25.01 -16.69
C GLU A 460 -2.70 26.48 -16.70
N MET A 461 -2.26 27.25 -17.69
CA MET A 461 -2.73 28.62 -17.90
C MET A 461 -4.25 28.69 -18.12
N LEU A 462 -4.84 27.72 -18.83
CA LEU A 462 -6.29 27.62 -19.01
C LEU A 462 -7.04 27.17 -17.75
N GLU A 463 -6.41 26.44 -16.84
CA GLU A 463 -7.07 25.90 -15.66
C GLU A 463 -6.95 26.81 -14.43
N GLU A 464 -5.79 27.45 -14.23
CA GLU A 464 -5.47 28.17 -13.00
C GLU A 464 -5.35 29.69 -13.17
N TYR A 465 -5.19 30.17 -14.41
CA TYR A 465 -4.83 31.57 -14.67
C TYR A 465 -5.90 32.30 -15.50
N GLY A 466 -5.85 33.64 -15.48
CA GLY A 466 -6.80 34.46 -16.24
C GLY A 466 -6.49 34.48 -17.75
N THR A 467 -7.52 34.74 -18.57
CA THR A 467 -7.45 34.78 -20.05
C THR A 467 -6.29 35.60 -20.61
N HIS A 468 -5.94 36.73 -19.96
CA HIS A 468 -4.80 37.57 -20.31
C HIS A 468 -3.43 36.83 -20.34
N LEU A 469 -3.21 35.83 -19.49
CA LEU A 469 -1.98 35.03 -19.51
C LEU A 469 -1.99 34.00 -20.64
N VAL A 470 -3.15 33.42 -20.92
CA VAL A 470 -3.35 32.54 -22.07
C VAL A 470 -3.09 33.29 -23.37
N GLU A 471 -3.65 34.50 -23.53
CA GLU A 471 -3.41 35.36 -24.71
C GLU A 471 -1.92 35.66 -24.91
N ALA A 472 -1.20 35.96 -23.82
CA ALA A 472 0.23 36.25 -23.86
C ALA A 472 1.07 35.02 -24.22
N ALA A 473 0.63 33.81 -23.85
CA ALA A 473 1.35 32.56 -24.11
C ALA A 473 0.97 31.86 -25.42
N TRP A 474 -0.26 32.06 -25.90
CA TRP A 474 -0.90 31.26 -26.94
C TRP A 474 -0.05 31.12 -28.20
N ASN A 475 0.31 32.24 -28.83
CA ASN A 475 1.03 32.23 -30.11
C ASN A 475 2.38 31.50 -30.00
N HIS A 476 3.08 31.71 -28.88
CA HIS A 476 4.37 31.08 -28.66
C HIS A 476 4.22 29.57 -28.46
N GLN A 477 3.33 29.15 -27.56
CA GLN A 477 3.14 27.73 -27.24
C GLN A 477 2.53 26.94 -28.40
N ILE A 478 1.56 27.51 -29.12
CA ILE A 478 0.96 26.89 -30.30
C ILE A 478 1.98 26.77 -31.43
N SER A 479 2.81 27.79 -31.65
CA SER A 479 3.91 27.69 -32.63
C SER A 479 4.82 26.51 -32.31
N LEU A 480 5.14 26.28 -31.03
CA LEU A 480 5.99 25.16 -30.62
C LEU A 480 5.32 23.81 -30.83
N LEU A 481 4.04 23.69 -30.49
CA LEU A 481 3.26 22.47 -30.73
C LEU A 481 3.16 22.13 -32.21
N LEU A 482 3.06 23.14 -33.08
CA LEU A 482 2.91 23.00 -34.53
C LEU A 482 4.24 22.99 -35.30
N THR A 483 5.38 23.15 -34.61
CA THR A 483 6.69 23.07 -35.28
C THR A 483 7.07 21.61 -35.49
N PHE A 484 6.78 21.11 -36.69
CA PHE A 484 7.20 19.78 -37.14
C PHE A 484 8.55 19.87 -37.86
N THR A 485 9.54 19.11 -37.39
CA THR A 485 10.74 18.83 -38.15
C THR A 485 10.41 17.78 -39.21
N SER A 486 10.80 18.03 -40.46
CA SER A 486 10.72 17.03 -41.53
C SER A 486 11.84 16.01 -41.32
N GLU A 487 11.62 14.99 -40.49
CA GLU A 487 12.52 13.83 -40.44
C GLU A 487 12.34 13.00 -41.73
N ILE A 488 13.06 13.42 -42.78
CA ILE A 488 13.65 12.47 -43.72
C ILE A 488 14.98 12.12 -43.06
N ASP A 489 15.03 11.05 -42.27
CA ASP A 489 16.14 10.11 -42.32
C ASP A 489 15.88 8.87 -41.46
N SER A 490 16.12 7.73 -42.10
CA SER A 490 16.04 6.38 -41.57
C SER A 490 17.04 6.16 -40.44
N SER A 491 16.63 6.44 -39.21
CA SER A 491 17.31 5.99 -38.00
C SER A 491 16.40 4.97 -37.29
N THR A 492 16.62 3.70 -37.61
CA THR A 492 16.12 2.53 -36.87
C THR A 492 16.69 2.52 -35.45
N ASN A 493 16.04 3.24 -34.54
CA ASN A 493 16.02 2.89 -33.13
C ASN A 493 14.56 2.59 -32.76
N PRO A 494 14.21 1.33 -32.43
CA PRO A 494 12.83 0.93 -32.17
C PRO A 494 12.29 1.43 -30.81
N ASP A 495 13.15 2.01 -29.95
CA ASP A 495 12.79 2.45 -28.60
C ASP A 495 12.31 3.91 -28.54
N ASN A 496 11.63 4.40 -29.58
CA ASN A 496 10.90 5.66 -29.47
C ASN A 496 9.63 5.40 -28.65
N GLU A 497 9.69 5.74 -27.36
CA GLU A 497 8.61 5.54 -26.40
C GLU A 497 7.27 6.09 -26.93
N VAL A 498 6.19 5.33 -26.71
CA VAL A 498 4.86 5.58 -27.30
C VAL A 498 4.32 6.98 -26.98
N HIS A 499 4.68 7.58 -25.83
CA HIS A 499 4.28 8.94 -25.47
C HIS A 499 4.97 10.02 -26.31
N GLN A 500 6.23 9.80 -26.73
CA GLN A 500 6.89 10.73 -27.63
C GLN A 500 6.19 10.71 -29.00
N MET A 501 5.63 9.57 -29.41
CA MET A 501 4.88 9.45 -30.66
C MET A 501 3.52 10.19 -30.65
N GLN A 502 2.92 10.44 -29.48
CA GLN A 502 1.62 11.13 -29.35
C GLN A 502 1.63 12.57 -29.87
N LEU A 503 2.75 13.30 -29.72
CA LEU A 503 2.93 14.66 -30.23
C LEU A 503 3.95 14.76 -31.37
N LYS A 504 4.53 13.63 -31.82
CA LYS A 504 5.41 13.58 -33.01
C LYS A 504 4.62 13.64 -34.32
N THR A 505 3.44 13.02 -34.37
CA THR A 505 2.59 12.98 -35.57
C THR A 505 1.69 14.21 -35.66
N VAL A 506 1.43 14.68 -36.89
CA VAL A 506 0.50 15.80 -37.13
C VAL A 506 -0.89 15.50 -36.60
N GLU A 507 -1.40 14.29 -36.84
CA GLU A 507 -2.70 13.85 -36.33
C GLU A 507 -2.73 13.84 -34.80
N GLY A 508 -1.68 13.31 -34.15
CA GLY A 508 -1.55 13.30 -32.70
C GLY A 508 -1.58 14.70 -32.11
N THR A 509 -0.80 15.64 -32.66
CA THR A 509 -0.81 17.05 -32.24
C THR A 509 -2.19 17.68 -32.33
N PHE A 510 -2.92 17.49 -33.44
CA PHE A 510 -4.27 18.04 -33.55
C PHE A 510 -5.24 17.42 -32.54
N ARG A 511 -5.13 16.11 -32.23
CA ARG A 511 -5.96 15.46 -31.20
C ARG A 511 -5.68 15.97 -29.78
N TRP A 512 -4.49 16.50 -29.52
CA TRP A 512 -4.19 17.16 -28.24
C TRP A 512 -4.61 18.63 -28.26
N LEU A 513 -4.46 19.33 -29.37
CA LEU A 513 -4.98 20.70 -29.54
C LEU A 513 -6.50 20.79 -29.33
N THR A 514 -7.27 19.76 -29.73
CA THR A 514 -8.71 19.74 -29.45
C THR A 514 -9.03 19.81 -27.97
N VAL A 515 -8.19 19.24 -27.09
CA VAL A 515 -8.37 19.33 -25.63
C VAL A 515 -8.21 20.77 -25.15
N LEU A 516 -7.20 21.49 -25.65
CA LEU A 516 -6.97 22.90 -25.31
C LEU A 516 -8.11 23.78 -25.83
N TRP A 517 -8.59 23.53 -27.05
CA TRP A 517 -9.72 24.25 -27.62
C TRP A 517 -11.02 24.00 -26.86
N GLU A 518 -11.35 22.75 -26.57
CA GLU A 518 -12.54 22.40 -25.78
C GLU A 518 -12.49 23.05 -24.40
N ARG A 519 -11.33 22.97 -23.73
CA ARG A 519 -11.16 23.59 -22.41
C ARG A 519 -11.25 25.11 -22.44
N GLY A 520 -10.68 25.76 -23.47
CA GLY A 520 -10.75 27.20 -23.66
C GLY A 520 -12.17 27.69 -23.96
N LEU A 521 -12.90 26.99 -24.85
CA LEU A 521 -14.28 27.32 -25.20
C LEU A 521 -15.25 27.08 -24.04
N CYS A 522 -14.99 26.09 -23.19
CA CYS A 522 -15.78 25.81 -22.00
C CYS A 522 -15.28 26.55 -20.74
N HIS A 523 -14.33 27.47 -20.87
CA HIS A 523 -13.83 28.26 -19.75
C HIS A 523 -14.91 29.21 -19.22
N GLU A 524 -14.91 29.48 -17.90
CA GLU A 524 -15.91 30.37 -17.27
C GLU A 524 -15.88 31.78 -17.87
N ASN A 525 -14.75 32.16 -18.48
CA ASN A 525 -14.58 33.37 -19.25
C ASN A 525 -14.05 33.02 -20.66
N PRO A 526 -14.93 32.82 -21.66
CA PRO A 526 -14.58 32.31 -22.99
C PRO A 526 -14.21 33.39 -24.02
N GLN A 527 -13.96 34.64 -23.57
CA GLN A 527 -13.74 35.81 -24.44
C GLN A 527 -12.54 35.70 -25.36
#